data_AF-A0AAV4RB70-F1
#
_entry.id   AF-A0AAV4RB70-F1
#
_cell.length_a   1.000
_cell.length_b   1.000
_cell.length_c   1.000
_cell.angle_alpha   90.00
_cell.angle_beta   90.00
_cell.angle_gamma   90.00
#
_symmetry.space_group_name_H-M   'P 1'
#
loop_
_entity.id
_entity.type
_entity.pdbx_description
1 polymer ?
#
loop_
_entity_poly.entity_id
_entity_poly.type
_entity_poly.pdbx_seq_one_letter_code
_entity_poly.pdbx_strand_id
1 'polypeptide(L)'
;MCKYHRLQFSRVYPKGSRIDSSNYDPMKMWNAGVQMVALNYQTADRAMQLNQARFLQNGNCGYILKPKCMFDDNFDPYNRSTLQEINPFTLTVQIIAARHLMKTSKGIVSPFIEAELVGAEYDCNRFKTSTKEDNGLNPVWKESFRWTIYNPDLAIIRFVVQYEDMFGDPNFLAQASYPVACLRTGYRSISLKNEFSEELELSCLLVHIDIQKHSQEVISDISNEPQDTTDIQQRLRDEAGVLLLQTNQELGNREAQASNEMPHRS
;
A
#
# COMPACT_ATOMS: atom_id res chain seq x y z
N MET A 1 11.93 -19.21 -16.87
CA MET A 1 11.79 -17.93 -17.61
C MET A 1 12.77 -16.85 -17.16
N CYS A 2 12.90 -16.58 -15.86
CA CYS A 2 13.80 -15.53 -15.35
C CYS A 2 15.24 -15.62 -15.89
N LYS A 3 15.81 -16.83 -15.96
CA LYS A 3 17.15 -17.08 -16.54
C LYS A 3 17.29 -16.60 -17.99
N TYR A 4 16.28 -16.84 -18.84
CA TYR A 4 16.27 -16.37 -20.23
C TYR A 4 16.27 -14.83 -20.30
N HIS A 5 15.46 -14.17 -19.45
CA HIS A 5 15.34 -12.72 -19.42
C HIS A 5 16.55 -11.96 -18.87
N ARG A 6 17.62 -12.65 -18.44
CA ARG A 6 18.90 -12.01 -18.10
C ARG A 6 19.68 -11.60 -19.33
N LEU A 7 19.52 -12.36 -20.42
CA LEU A 7 20.29 -12.18 -21.66
C LEU A 7 19.43 -11.71 -22.82
N GLN A 8 18.11 -11.88 -22.75
CA GLN A 8 17.19 -11.65 -23.87
C GLN A 8 15.95 -10.87 -23.44
N PHE A 9 15.35 -10.14 -24.38
CA PHE A 9 14.07 -9.47 -24.20
C PHE A 9 12.92 -10.35 -24.65
N SER A 10 11.80 -10.28 -23.95
CA SER A 10 10.53 -10.83 -24.42
C SER A 10 9.43 -9.76 -24.40
N ARG A 11 8.52 -9.87 -25.37
CA ARG A 11 7.33 -9.05 -25.47
C ARG A 11 6.08 -9.92 -25.35
N VAL A 12 5.20 -9.53 -24.44
CA VAL A 12 3.90 -10.17 -24.21
C VAL A 12 2.81 -9.17 -24.57
N TYR A 13 1.74 -9.64 -25.20
CA TYR A 13 0.60 -8.84 -25.63
C TYR A 13 -0.72 -9.53 -25.24
N PRO A 14 -1.83 -8.78 -25.09
CA PRO A 14 -3.13 -9.36 -24.81
C PRO A 14 -3.55 -10.36 -25.90
N LYS A 15 -4.21 -11.45 -25.50
CA LYS A 15 -4.74 -12.44 -26.46
C LYS A 15 -5.76 -11.78 -27.38
N GLY A 16 -5.73 -12.10 -28.68
CA GLY A 16 -6.65 -11.53 -29.68
C GLY A 16 -8.14 -11.77 -29.43
N SER A 17 -8.51 -12.68 -28.53
CA SER A 17 -9.90 -12.87 -28.08
C SER A 17 -10.43 -11.75 -27.19
N ARG A 18 -9.58 -10.85 -26.71
CA ARG A 18 -9.96 -9.67 -25.90
C ARG A 18 -10.41 -8.52 -26.82
N ILE A 19 -11.53 -8.75 -27.49
CA ILE A 19 -12.13 -7.78 -28.42
C ILE A 19 -12.60 -6.50 -27.71
N ASP A 20 -12.85 -6.58 -26.40
CA ASP A 20 -13.18 -5.47 -25.50
C ASP A 20 -11.96 -4.63 -25.08
N SER A 21 -10.76 -4.98 -25.57
CA SER A 21 -9.50 -4.36 -25.17
C SER A 21 -9.17 -4.48 -23.67
N SER A 22 -9.77 -5.44 -22.95
CA SER A 22 -9.39 -5.72 -21.56
C SER A 22 -7.91 -6.10 -21.45
N ASN A 23 -7.27 -5.79 -20.33
CA ASN A 23 -5.91 -6.22 -20.06
C ASN A 23 -5.83 -7.54 -19.27
N TYR A 24 -4.68 -8.20 -19.39
CA TYR A 24 -4.29 -9.27 -18.48
C TYR A 24 -3.54 -8.69 -17.28
N ASP A 25 -3.31 -9.50 -16.25
CA ASP A 25 -2.53 -9.09 -15.08
C ASP A 25 -1.02 -8.99 -15.42
N PRO A 26 -0.44 -7.77 -15.42
CA PRO A 26 0.96 -7.58 -15.81
C PRO A 26 1.95 -8.10 -14.76
N MET A 27 1.51 -8.27 -13.50
CA MET A 27 2.37 -8.66 -12.39
C MET A 27 2.97 -10.05 -12.60
N LYS A 28 2.17 -10.98 -13.13
CA LYS A 28 2.65 -12.33 -13.48
C LYS A 28 3.81 -12.30 -14.47
N MET A 29 3.78 -11.37 -15.42
CA MET A 29 4.83 -11.22 -16.43
C MET A 29 6.08 -10.56 -15.83
N TRP A 30 5.91 -9.49 -15.04
CA TRP A 30 7.04 -8.85 -14.36
C TRP A 30 7.72 -9.77 -13.34
N ASN A 31 6.96 -10.56 -12.57
CA ASN A 31 7.50 -11.55 -11.63
C ASN A 31 8.35 -12.61 -12.37
N ALA A 32 7.99 -12.96 -13.61
CA ALA A 32 8.79 -13.85 -14.46
C ALA A 32 9.95 -13.15 -15.20
N GLY A 33 10.17 -11.85 -14.95
CA GLY A 33 11.26 -11.05 -15.52
C GLY A 33 11.01 -10.53 -16.93
N VAL A 34 9.79 -10.65 -17.48
CA VAL A 34 9.40 -10.10 -18.79
C VAL A 34 9.51 -8.58 -18.75
N GLN A 35 10.13 -8.01 -19.78
CA GLN A 35 10.42 -6.58 -19.84
C GLN A 35 9.34 -5.80 -20.61
N MET A 36 8.91 -6.31 -21.76
CA MET A 36 7.95 -5.63 -22.62
C MET A 36 6.54 -6.20 -22.43
N VAL A 37 5.92 -5.83 -21.33
CA VAL A 37 4.55 -6.23 -20.97
C VAL A 37 3.58 -5.24 -21.62
N ALA A 38 3.14 -5.53 -22.85
CA ALA A 38 2.25 -4.63 -23.58
C ALA A 38 0.81 -4.74 -23.06
N LEU A 39 0.20 -3.58 -22.83
CA LEU A 39 -1.18 -3.41 -22.37
C LEU A 39 -1.92 -2.43 -23.28
N ASN A 40 -3.24 -2.49 -23.27
CA ASN A 40 -4.16 -1.55 -23.92
C ASN A 40 -4.27 -0.29 -23.05
N TYR A 41 -3.56 0.78 -23.43
CA TYR A 41 -3.48 2.03 -22.65
C TYR A 41 -4.82 2.79 -22.56
N GLN A 42 -5.70 2.60 -23.54
CA GLN A 42 -7.02 3.22 -23.58
C GLN A 42 -8.00 2.63 -22.56
N THR A 43 -7.68 1.49 -21.95
CA THR A 43 -8.58 0.77 -21.04
C THR A 43 -8.29 1.17 -19.60
N ALA A 44 -9.28 1.78 -18.94
CA ALA A 44 -9.22 2.16 -17.53
C ALA A 44 -9.44 0.97 -16.58
N ASP A 45 -8.48 0.04 -16.55
CA ASP A 45 -8.55 -1.15 -15.70
C ASP A 45 -7.44 -1.20 -14.66
N ARG A 46 -7.56 -2.16 -13.73
CA ARG A 46 -6.56 -2.40 -12.69
C ARG A 46 -5.16 -2.63 -13.26
N ALA A 47 -5.03 -3.28 -14.41
CA ALA A 47 -3.73 -3.55 -15.01
C ALA A 47 -3.04 -2.25 -15.47
N MET A 48 -3.78 -1.34 -16.08
CA MET A 48 -3.24 -0.02 -16.45
C MET A 48 -2.90 0.84 -15.23
N GLN A 49 -3.70 0.77 -14.17
CA GLN A 49 -3.38 1.45 -12.89
C GLN A 49 -2.06 0.94 -12.30
N LEU A 50 -1.84 -0.38 -12.30
CA LEU A 50 -0.58 -0.99 -11.86
C LEU A 50 0.60 -0.64 -12.76
N ASN A 51 0.38 -0.57 -14.08
CA ASN A 51 1.40 -0.16 -15.03
C ASN A 51 1.86 1.27 -14.77
N GLN A 52 0.93 2.22 -14.63
CA GLN A 52 1.28 3.59 -14.31
C GLN A 52 2.00 3.69 -12.97
N ALA A 53 1.52 2.97 -11.94
CA ALA A 53 2.15 2.94 -10.62
C ALA A 53 3.59 2.42 -10.66
N ARG A 54 3.81 1.28 -11.33
CA ARG A 54 5.14 0.68 -11.49
C ARG A 54 6.11 1.69 -12.10
N PHE A 55 5.71 2.29 -13.21
CA PHE A 55 6.54 3.27 -13.92
C PHE A 55 6.59 4.65 -13.27
N LEU A 56 6.04 4.85 -12.06
CA LEU A 56 6.38 6.02 -11.25
C LEU A 56 7.84 6.00 -10.78
N GLN A 57 8.44 4.81 -10.72
CA GLN A 57 9.85 4.66 -10.37
C GLN A 57 10.76 5.28 -11.43
N ASN A 58 11.96 5.66 -11.00
CA ASN A 58 13.01 6.14 -11.91
C ASN A 58 12.58 7.37 -12.74
N GLY A 59 11.79 8.27 -12.14
CA GLY A 59 11.40 9.53 -12.75
C GLY A 59 10.50 9.40 -13.97
N ASN A 60 9.64 8.37 -14.01
CA ASN A 60 8.68 8.13 -15.09
C ASN A 60 9.31 7.93 -16.47
N CYS A 61 10.56 7.50 -16.53
CA CYS A 61 11.28 7.37 -17.81
C CYS A 61 10.86 6.14 -18.64
N GLY A 62 10.00 5.27 -18.10
CA GLY A 62 9.57 4.03 -18.76
C GLY A 62 10.52 2.85 -18.58
N TYR A 63 11.60 2.99 -17.80
CA TYR A 63 12.56 1.92 -17.53
C TYR A 63 12.83 1.78 -16.03
N ILE A 64 12.80 0.54 -15.54
CA ILE A 64 13.03 0.20 -14.14
C ILE A 64 14.00 -0.99 -14.11
N LEU A 65 15.05 -0.88 -13.30
CA LEU A 65 15.99 -1.97 -13.11
C LEU A 65 15.29 -3.14 -12.40
N LYS A 66 15.49 -4.37 -12.90
CA LYS A 66 14.94 -5.57 -12.26
C LYS A 66 15.60 -5.82 -10.90
N PRO A 67 14.88 -6.41 -9.92
CA PRO A 67 15.45 -6.81 -8.65
C PRO A 67 16.66 -7.73 -8.83
N LYS A 68 17.65 -7.63 -7.93
CA LYS A 68 18.87 -8.46 -7.97
C LYS A 68 18.56 -9.95 -7.94
N CYS A 69 17.57 -10.38 -7.14
CA CYS A 69 17.16 -11.78 -7.05
C CYS A 69 16.81 -12.39 -8.42
N MET A 70 16.31 -11.61 -9.39
CA MET A 70 16.01 -12.14 -10.74
C MET A 70 17.25 -12.57 -11.54
N PHE A 71 18.44 -12.16 -11.10
CA PHE A 71 19.71 -12.54 -11.69
C PHE A 71 20.34 -13.78 -11.04
N ASP A 72 19.78 -14.28 -9.93
CA ASP A 72 20.24 -15.49 -9.24
C ASP A 72 19.73 -16.78 -9.90
N ASP A 73 20.60 -17.75 -10.14
CA ASP A 73 20.27 -19.00 -10.84
C ASP A 73 19.18 -19.85 -10.18
N ASN A 74 18.99 -19.73 -8.87
CA ASN A 74 18.02 -20.49 -8.09
C ASN A 74 16.72 -19.73 -7.85
N PHE A 75 16.60 -18.48 -8.32
CA PHE A 75 15.40 -17.67 -8.12
C PHE A 75 14.18 -18.27 -8.82
N ASP A 76 13.14 -18.50 -8.02
CA ASP A 76 11.80 -18.89 -8.44
C ASP A 76 10.79 -17.83 -7.95
N PRO A 77 10.10 -17.12 -8.86
CA PRO A 77 9.14 -16.08 -8.47
C PRO A 77 7.94 -16.58 -7.68
N TYR A 78 7.69 -17.90 -7.63
CA TYR A 78 6.60 -18.51 -6.86
C TYR A 78 7.06 -19.06 -5.51
N ASN A 79 8.36 -19.08 -5.24
CA ASN A 79 8.91 -19.62 -4.01
C ASN A 79 9.73 -18.58 -3.24
N ARG A 80 9.15 -18.09 -2.13
CA ARG A 80 9.77 -17.09 -1.26
C ARG A 80 11.14 -17.51 -0.72
N SER A 81 11.40 -18.82 -0.54
CA SER A 81 12.69 -19.29 0.02
C SER A 81 13.87 -19.11 -0.94
N THR A 82 13.60 -18.80 -2.21
CA THR A 82 14.63 -18.55 -3.23
C THR A 82 15.05 -17.08 -3.30
N LEU A 83 14.42 -16.19 -2.51
CA LEU A 83 14.81 -14.78 -2.46
C LEU A 83 16.19 -14.63 -1.81
N GLN A 84 17.14 -14.11 -2.59
CA GLN A 84 18.47 -13.74 -2.13
C GLN A 84 18.73 -12.25 -2.34
N GLU A 85 19.53 -11.65 -1.46
CA GLU A 85 19.92 -10.24 -1.51
C GLU A 85 18.75 -9.23 -1.56
N ILE A 86 17.61 -9.57 -0.95
CA ILE A 86 16.46 -8.68 -0.79
C ILE A 86 16.36 -8.20 0.65
N ASN A 87 15.84 -6.98 0.83
CA ASN A 87 15.62 -6.35 2.13
C ASN A 87 14.12 -6.29 2.43
N PRO A 88 13.53 -7.34 3.03
CA PRO A 88 12.13 -7.33 3.40
C PRO A 88 11.86 -6.32 4.52
N PHE A 89 10.61 -5.88 4.61
CA PHE A 89 10.15 -5.02 5.69
C PHE A 89 8.70 -5.28 6.03
N THR A 90 8.32 -4.90 7.25
CA THR A 90 6.92 -4.81 7.64
C THR A 90 6.42 -3.41 7.41
N LEU A 91 5.32 -3.32 6.66
CA LEU A 91 4.56 -2.11 6.38
C LEU A 91 3.36 -2.06 7.31
N THR A 92 3.27 -1.01 8.13
CA THR A 92 2.06 -0.69 8.89
C THR A 92 1.44 0.57 8.33
N VAL A 93 0.16 0.51 7.98
CA VAL A 93 -0.58 1.67 7.47
C VAL A 93 -1.84 1.84 8.30
N GLN A 94 -2.05 3.06 8.80
CA GLN A 94 -3.32 3.49 9.35
C GLN A 94 -4.04 4.37 8.32
N ILE A 95 -5.22 3.95 7.89
CA ILE A 95 -6.16 4.73 7.09
C ILE A 95 -6.96 5.61 8.06
N ILE A 96 -6.63 6.90 8.10
CA ILE A 96 -7.17 7.82 9.11
C ILE A 96 -8.47 8.43 8.61
N ALA A 97 -8.42 9.13 7.48
CA ALA A 97 -9.53 9.90 6.96
C ALA A 97 -9.41 10.10 5.45
N ALA A 98 -10.46 10.61 4.82
CA ALA A 98 -10.42 11.11 3.46
C ALA A 98 -11.11 12.47 3.37
N ARG A 99 -10.95 13.14 2.23
CA ARG A 99 -11.67 14.36 1.91
C ARG A 99 -12.12 14.37 0.47
N HIS A 100 -13.26 15.02 0.23
CA HIS A 100 -13.81 15.32 -1.11
C HIS A 100 -14.06 14.07 -1.98
N LEU A 101 -14.49 12.96 -1.38
CA LEU A 101 -14.91 11.75 -2.10
C LEU A 101 -16.28 11.97 -2.74
N MET A 102 -16.32 12.75 -3.82
CA MET A 102 -17.56 13.11 -4.51
C MET A 102 -17.78 12.21 -5.72
N LYS A 103 -19.03 11.82 -5.96
CA LYS A 103 -19.45 11.17 -7.20
C LYS A 103 -20.23 12.17 -8.06
N THR A 104 -20.20 11.97 -9.38
CA THR A 104 -20.96 12.81 -10.33
C THR A 104 -22.47 12.56 -10.26
N SER A 105 -22.89 11.39 -9.79
CA SER A 105 -24.30 11.02 -9.67
C SER A 105 -24.94 11.58 -8.40
N LYS A 106 -26.29 11.59 -8.35
CA LYS A 106 -27.03 12.10 -7.20
C LYS A 106 -26.80 11.25 -5.93
N GLY A 107 -26.91 11.90 -4.78
CA GLY A 107 -26.81 11.29 -3.46
C GLY A 107 -25.41 11.40 -2.86
N ILE A 108 -25.33 11.15 -1.55
CA ILE A 108 -24.06 11.12 -0.83
C ILE A 108 -23.48 9.72 -0.97
N VAL A 109 -22.15 9.60 -1.00
CA VAL A 109 -21.50 8.29 -0.99
C VAL A 109 -21.43 7.75 0.43
N SER A 110 -21.53 6.43 0.55
CA SER A 110 -21.16 5.69 1.75
C SER A 110 -19.81 5.01 1.53
N PRO A 111 -18.66 5.71 1.71
CA PRO A 111 -17.38 5.20 1.25
C PRO A 111 -16.78 4.15 2.17
N PHE A 112 -15.97 3.29 1.58
CA PHE A 112 -14.99 2.44 2.25
C PHE A 112 -13.71 2.37 1.39
N ILE A 113 -12.62 1.93 2.01
CA ILE A 113 -11.32 1.83 1.34
C ILE A 113 -10.86 0.38 1.34
N GLU A 114 -10.46 -0.10 0.17
CA GLU A 114 -9.73 -1.36 0.01
C GLU A 114 -8.26 -1.04 -0.25
N ALA A 115 -7.37 -1.49 0.62
CA ALA A 115 -5.95 -1.53 0.37
C ALA A 115 -5.57 -2.94 -0.12
N GLU A 116 -4.79 -3.00 -1.19
CA GLU A 116 -4.31 -4.22 -1.81
C GLU A 116 -2.78 -4.13 -1.98
N LEU A 117 -2.07 -5.14 -1.49
CA LEU A 117 -0.66 -5.36 -1.82
C LEU A 117 -0.59 -6.31 -3.02
N VAL A 118 0.04 -5.84 -4.08
CA VAL A 118 0.15 -6.56 -5.35
C VAL A 118 1.62 -6.79 -5.66
N GLY A 119 2.04 -8.04 -5.82
CA GLY A 119 3.45 -8.39 -5.98
C GLY A 119 3.64 -9.81 -6.49
N ALA A 120 4.63 -10.49 -5.91
CA ALA A 120 4.66 -11.94 -5.93
C ALA A 120 3.50 -12.52 -5.10
N GLU A 121 3.07 -13.74 -5.39
CA GLU A 121 1.89 -14.33 -4.75
C GLU A 121 2.03 -14.45 -3.23
N TYR A 122 3.25 -14.70 -2.74
CA TYR A 122 3.56 -14.75 -1.30
C TYR A 122 3.55 -13.38 -0.59
N ASP A 123 3.50 -12.27 -1.34
CA ASP A 123 3.36 -10.91 -0.80
C ASP A 123 1.92 -10.40 -0.88
N CYS A 124 1.06 -11.01 -1.71
CA CYS A 124 -0.29 -10.49 -1.97
C CYS A 124 -1.15 -10.48 -0.71
N ASN A 125 -1.76 -9.33 -0.41
CA ASN A 125 -2.61 -9.15 0.75
C ASN A 125 -3.69 -8.09 0.50
N ARG A 126 -4.77 -8.11 1.29
CA ARG A 126 -5.89 -7.17 1.18
C ARG A 126 -6.43 -6.77 2.53
N PHE A 127 -6.91 -5.54 2.60
CA PHE A 127 -7.56 -4.97 3.76
C PHE A 127 -8.73 -4.11 3.31
N LYS A 128 -9.89 -4.26 3.93
CA LYS A 128 -11.08 -3.43 3.71
C LYS A 128 -11.43 -2.72 5.01
N THR A 129 -11.61 -1.40 4.98
CA THR A 129 -12.11 -0.63 6.13
C THR A 129 -13.60 -0.86 6.36
N SER A 130 -14.15 -0.38 7.48
CA SER A 130 -15.60 -0.21 7.61
C SER A 130 -16.15 0.74 6.53
N THR A 131 -17.43 0.63 6.22
CA THR A 131 -18.15 1.67 5.46
C THR A 131 -18.46 2.86 6.37
N LYS A 132 -18.46 4.07 5.81
CA LYS A 132 -18.96 5.29 6.48
C LYS A 132 -20.23 5.73 5.77
N GLU A 133 -21.37 5.61 6.44
CA GLU A 133 -22.66 5.95 5.84
C GLU A 133 -22.77 7.44 5.52
N ASP A 134 -23.23 7.75 4.30
CA ASP A 134 -23.57 9.09 3.82
C ASP A 134 -22.52 10.17 4.16
N ASN A 135 -21.23 9.83 4.06
CA ASN A 135 -20.14 10.76 4.31
C ASN A 135 -19.01 10.65 3.28
N GLY A 136 -19.17 11.34 2.15
CA GLY A 136 -18.10 11.53 1.16
C GLY A 136 -17.19 12.73 1.41
N LEU A 137 -17.64 13.71 2.20
CA LEU A 137 -16.91 14.98 2.30
C LEU A 137 -15.66 14.88 3.17
N ASN A 138 -15.78 14.21 4.33
CA ASN A 138 -14.72 14.12 5.34
C ASN A 138 -14.81 12.85 6.24
N PRO A 139 -14.94 11.64 5.67
CA PRO A 139 -15.03 10.41 6.46
C PRO A 139 -13.75 10.11 7.26
N VAL A 140 -13.91 9.46 8.41
CA VAL A 140 -12.83 9.08 9.34
C VAL A 140 -12.97 7.61 9.74
N TRP A 141 -11.91 6.83 9.52
CA TRP A 141 -11.83 5.40 9.85
C TRP A 141 -10.93 5.11 11.05
N LYS A 142 -9.67 5.57 11.01
CA LYS A 142 -8.61 5.26 12.00
C LYS A 142 -8.29 3.77 12.11
N GLU A 143 -8.51 3.03 11.03
CA GLU A 143 -8.26 1.59 10.97
C GLU A 143 -6.87 1.31 10.37
N SER A 144 -6.24 0.22 10.80
CA SER A 144 -4.85 -0.10 10.47
C SER A 144 -4.70 -1.54 10.02
N PHE A 145 -3.74 -1.76 9.13
CA PHE A 145 -3.27 -3.09 8.73
C PHE A 145 -1.74 -3.14 8.80
N ARG A 146 -1.22 -4.37 8.89
CA ARG A 146 0.20 -4.66 8.94
C ARG A 146 0.52 -5.83 8.01
N TRP A 147 1.45 -5.62 7.08
CA TRP A 147 1.87 -6.64 6.13
C TRP A 147 3.39 -6.76 6.11
N THR A 148 3.89 -8.00 6.09
CA THR A 148 5.30 -8.27 5.81
C THR A 148 5.48 -8.43 4.31
N ILE A 149 6.40 -7.66 3.73
CA ILE A 149 6.71 -7.64 2.30
C ILE A 149 8.08 -8.27 2.10
N TYR A 150 8.11 -9.43 1.45
CA TYR A 150 9.31 -10.21 1.20
C TYR A 150 10.07 -9.70 -0.03
N ASN A 151 9.38 -9.26 -1.09
CA ASN A 151 10.01 -8.70 -2.29
C ASN A 151 9.53 -7.27 -2.62
N PRO A 152 10.02 -6.25 -1.89
CA PRO A 152 9.57 -4.87 -2.07
C PRO A 152 9.83 -4.27 -3.46
N ASP A 153 10.83 -4.77 -4.19
CA ASP A 153 11.20 -4.26 -5.52
C ASP A 153 10.14 -4.59 -6.59
N LEU A 154 9.27 -5.57 -6.32
CA LEU A 154 8.16 -5.94 -7.20
C LEU A 154 6.80 -5.54 -6.65
N ALA A 155 6.71 -5.20 -5.36
CA ALA A 155 5.44 -4.96 -4.70
C ALA A 155 4.92 -3.52 -4.93
N ILE A 156 3.61 -3.42 -5.14
CA ILE A 156 2.84 -2.19 -5.32
C ILE A 156 1.72 -2.21 -4.29
N ILE A 157 1.58 -1.14 -3.51
CA ILE A 157 0.39 -0.91 -2.71
C ILE A 157 -0.62 -0.12 -3.52
N ARG A 158 -1.87 -0.56 -3.50
CA ARG A 158 -3.00 0.06 -4.21
C ARG A 158 -4.12 0.34 -3.22
N PHE A 159 -4.52 1.60 -3.13
CA PHE A 159 -5.70 2.04 -2.40
C PHE A 159 -6.83 2.24 -3.39
N VAL A 160 -7.99 1.65 -3.12
CA VAL A 160 -9.21 1.83 -3.90
C VAL A 160 -10.28 2.39 -2.98
N VAL A 161 -10.79 3.55 -3.32
CA VAL A 161 -11.96 4.12 -2.68
C VAL A 161 -13.18 3.63 -3.44
N GLN A 162 -14.10 3.02 -2.71
CA GLN A 162 -15.37 2.53 -3.23
C GLN A 162 -16.49 3.09 -2.37
N TYR A 163 -17.72 3.01 -2.87
CA TYR A 163 -18.91 3.28 -2.07
C TYR A 163 -19.92 2.16 -2.23
N GLU A 164 -20.68 1.90 -1.18
CA GLU A 164 -21.82 0.97 -1.24
C GLU A 164 -23.03 1.75 -1.76
N ASP A 165 -23.74 1.19 -2.73
CA ASP A 165 -25.01 1.75 -3.21
C ASP A 165 -26.20 1.31 -2.34
N MET A 166 -27.41 1.65 -2.77
CA MET A 166 -28.64 1.33 -2.01
C MET A 166 -28.92 -0.18 -1.87
N PHE A 167 -28.27 -1.02 -2.68
CA PHE A 167 -28.37 -2.48 -2.63
C PHE A 167 -27.18 -3.10 -1.89
N GLY A 168 -26.23 -2.27 -1.42
CA GLY A 168 -25.00 -2.72 -0.78
C GLY A 168 -23.91 -3.13 -1.78
N ASP A 169 -24.10 -2.90 -3.08
CA ASP A 169 -23.10 -3.27 -4.08
C ASP A 169 -21.95 -2.25 -4.11
N PRO A 170 -20.70 -2.72 -4.17
CA PRO A 170 -19.54 -1.85 -4.17
C PRO A 170 -19.33 -1.23 -5.56
N ASN A 171 -19.16 0.10 -5.58
CA ASN A 171 -18.95 0.88 -6.78
C ASN A 171 -17.62 1.64 -6.68
N PHE A 172 -16.83 1.63 -7.76
CA PHE A 172 -15.56 2.35 -7.82
C PHE A 172 -15.78 3.87 -7.72
N LEU A 173 -14.91 4.54 -6.96
CA LEU A 173 -14.90 5.99 -6.86
C LEU A 173 -13.55 6.58 -7.25
N ALA A 174 -12.47 6.05 -6.69
CA ALA A 174 -11.11 6.53 -6.93
C ALA A 174 -10.07 5.47 -6.59
N GLN A 175 -8.82 5.71 -6.99
CA GLN A 175 -7.69 4.89 -6.60
C GLN A 175 -6.40 5.68 -6.49
N ALA A 176 -5.42 5.10 -5.80
CA ALA A 176 -4.04 5.55 -5.84
C ALA A 176 -3.11 4.35 -5.63
N SER A 177 -2.10 4.21 -6.50
CA SER A 177 -1.23 3.04 -6.54
C SER A 177 0.24 3.46 -6.56
N TYR A 178 1.07 2.85 -5.71
CA TYR A 178 2.48 3.21 -5.56
C TYR A 178 3.37 1.98 -5.34
N PRO A 179 4.58 1.93 -5.94
CA PRO A 179 5.60 0.94 -5.56
C PRO A 179 5.93 1.10 -4.08
N VAL A 180 5.95 0.00 -3.33
CA VAL A 180 6.16 0.08 -1.86
C VAL A 180 7.56 0.57 -1.51
N ALA A 181 8.54 0.29 -2.37
CA ALA A 181 9.90 0.82 -2.27
C ALA A 181 10.00 2.36 -2.36
N CYS A 182 8.95 3.03 -2.84
CA CYS A 182 8.91 4.50 -2.96
C CYS A 182 8.11 5.20 -1.85
N LEU A 183 7.55 4.44 -0.90
CA LEU A 183 6.76 5.00 0.19
C LEU A 183 7.63 5.80 1.16
N ARG A 184 7.01 6.83 1.76
CA ARG A 184 7.61 7.63 2.82
C ARG A 184 6.81 7.47 4.11
N THR A 185 7.48 7.37 5.24
CA THR A 185 6.86 7.15 6.57
C THR A 185 6.24 8.43 7.15
N GLY A 186 5.49 8.29 8.25
CA GLY A 186 4.78 9.35 8.95
C GLY A 186 3.39 9.63 8.38
N TYR A 187 2.83 10.78 8.74
CA TYR A 187 1.56 11.25 8.19
C TYR A 187 1.72 11.71 6.73
N ARG A 188 0.90 11.16 5.84
CA ARG A 188 0.96 11.43 4.39
C ARG A 188 -0.45 11.69 3.84
N SER A 189 -0.52 12.63 2.90
CA SER A 189 -1.69 12.82 2.05
C SER A 189 -1.46 12.04 0.75
N ILE A 190 -2.37 11.13 0.43
CA ILE A 190 -2.39 10.39 -0.83
C ILE A 190 -3.41 11.04 -1.74
N SER A 191 -2.95 11.73 -2.79
CA SER A 191 -3.82 12.27 -3.83
C SER A 191 -4.51 11.13 -4.57
N LEU A 192 -5.83 11.20 -4.66
CA LEU A 192 -6.64 10.19 -5.32
C LEU A 192 -6.78 10.48 -6.81
N LYS A 193 -6.98 9.42 -7.59
CA LYS A 193 -7.09 9.45 -9.04
C LYS A 193 -8.35 8.74 -9.50
N ASN A 194 -8.83 9.10 -10.69
CA ASN A 194 -9.93 8.39 -11.34
C ASN A 194 -9.48 7.03 -11.90
N GLU A 195 -10.37 6.36 -12.63
CA GLU A 195 -10.13 5.06 -13.26
C GLU A 195 -9.01 5.09 -14.32
N PHE A 196 -8.84 6.22 -15.02
CA PHE A 196 -7.78 6.48 -16.00
C PHE A 196 -6.44 6.91 -15.36
N SER A 197 -6.39 6.96 -14.02
CA SER A 197 -5.25 7.42 -13.22
C SER A 197 -4.92 8.92 -13.40
N GLU A 198 -5.92 9.72 -13.73
CA GLU A 198 -5.87 11.19 -13.71
C GLU A 198 -6.21 11.70 -12.31
N GLU A 199 -5.57 12.78 -11.87
CA GLU A 199 -5.77 13.32 -10.51
C GLU A 199 -7.19 13.85 -10.31
N LEU A 200 -7.80 13.51 -9.17
CA LEU A 200 -9.05 14.09 -8.72
C LEU A 200 -8.75 15.31 -7.85
N GLU A 201 -9.32 16.45 -8.22
CA GLU A 201 -9.10 17.70 -7.51
C GLU A 201 -9.56 17.60 -6.05
N LEU A 202 -8.70 18.05 -5.10
CA LEU A 202 -8.94 18.06 -3.65
C LEU A 202 -9.15 16.71 -2.96
N SER A 203 -9.35 15.63 -3.72
CA SER A 203 -9.59 14.27 -3.23
C SER A 203 -8.30 13.65 -2.71
N CYS A 204 -8.25 13.35 -1.42
CA CYS A 204 -7.11 12.66 -0.85
C CYS A 204 -7.47 11.78 0.35
N LEU A 205 -6.59 10.81 0.63
CA LEU A 205 -6.57 10.05 1.88
C LEU A 205 -5.50 10.61 2.81
N LEU A 206 -5.84 10.76 4.08
CA LEU A 206 -4.87 10.94 5.16
C LEU A 206 -4.51 9.56 5.73
N VAL A 207 -3.24 9.23 5.69
CA VAL A 207 -2.70 7.98 6.24
C VAL A 207 -1.51 8.24 7.15
N HIS A 208 -1.25 7.32 8.07
CA HIS A 208 0.04 7.21 8.73
C HIS A 208 0.74 5.94 8.25
N ILE A 209 1.99 6.06 7.81
CA ILE A 209 2.78 4.96 7.26
C ILE A 209 3.99 4.72 8.16
N ASP A 210 4.18 3.49 8.62
CA ASP A 210 5.38 3.04 9.31
C ASP A 210 6.03 1.87 8.57
N ILE A 211 7.36 1.86 8.52
CA ILE A 211 8.16 0.85 7.83
C ILE A 211 9.24 0.35 8.77
N GLN A 212 9.09 -0.89 9.21
CA GLN A 212 10.07 -1.60 10.03
C GLN A 212 10.87 -2.56 9.16
N LYS A 213 12.15 -2.25 8.92
CA LYS A 213 13.05 -3.11 8.14
C LYS A 213 13.48 -4.32 8.98
N HIS A 214 13.57 -5.49 8.35
CA HIS A 214 14.08 -6.69 8.99
C HIS A 214 15.53 -6.93 8.60
N SER A 215 16.35 -7.38 9.56
CA SER A 215 17.64 -8.00 9.24
C SER A 215 17.40 -9.40 8.67
N GLN A 216 18.29 -9.86 7.78
CA GLN A 216 18.13 -11.12 7.04
C GLN A 216 17.98 -12.37 7.93
N GLU A 217 18.39 -12.31 9.21
CA GLU A 217 18.31 -13.41 10.18
C GLU A 217 16.90 -13.60 10.78
N VAL A 218 16.03 -12.58 10.75
CA VAL A 218 14.72 -12.59 11.48
C VAL A 218 13.58 -13.19 10.63
N ILE A 219 13.81 -13.43 9.34
CA ILE A 219 12.77 -13.83 8.37
C ILE A 219 12.23 -15.25 8.67
N SER A 220 13.02 -16.14 9.29
CA SER A 220 12.56 -17.49 9.68
C SER A 220 11.49 -17.47 10.77
N ASP A 221 11.46 -16.44 11.61
CA ASP A 221 10.63 -16.41 12.81
C ASP A 221 9.29 -15.70 12.58
N ILE A 222 9.24 -14.75 11.64
CA ILE A 222 8.03 -13.99 11.28
C ILE A 222 6.96 -14.87 10.62
N SER A 223 7.33 -16.01 10.04
CA SER A 223 6.34 -16.92 9.42
C SER A 223 5.33 -17.55 10.37
N ASN A 224 5.45 -17.32 11.68
CA ASN A 224 4.54 -17.86 12.70
C ASN A 224 3.56 -16.81 13.30
N GLU A 225 3.60 -15.53 12.90
CA GLU A 225 2.65 -14.54 13.44
C GLU A 225 1.28 -14.57 12.73
N PRO A 226 0.16 -14.64 13.47
CA PRO A 226 -1.18 -14.53 12.88
C PRO A 226 -1.41 -13.12 12.30
N GLN A 227 -1.96 -13.05 11.09
CA GLN A 227 -2.30 -11.79 10.42
C GLN A 227 -3.67 -11.20 10.82
N ASP A 228 -4.21 -11.59 11.98
CA ASP A 228 -5.55 -11.16 12.40
C ASP A 228 -5.54 -9.66 12.76
N THR A 229 -6.34 -8.89 12.03
CA THR A 229 -6.47 -7.44 12.13
C THR A 229 -7.01 -6.98 13.49
N THR A 230 -7.73 -7.85 14.19
CA THR A 230 -8.37 -7.54 15.47
C THR A 230 -7.35 -7.42 16.61
N ASP A 231 -6.37 -8.32 16.68
CA ASP A 231 -5.29 -8.30 17.68
C ASP A 231 -4.34 -7.12 17.47
N ILE A 232 -4.12 -6.72 16.22
CA ILE A 232 -3.27 -5.57 15.86
C ILE A 232 -3.89 -4.26 16.36
N GLN A 233 -5.21 -4.10 16.23
CA GLN A 233 -5.92 -2.91 16.73
C GLN A 233 -5.88 -2.79 18.25
N GLN A 234 -5.81 -3.91 18.96
CA GLN A 234 -5.67 -3.94 20.41
C GLN A 234 -4.24 -3.59 20.82
N ARG A 235 -3.23 -4.23 20.22
CA ARG A 235 -1.81 -3.97 20.51
C ARG A 235 -1.40 -2.52 20.22
N LEU A 236 -1.84 -1.94 19.10
CA LEU A 236 -1.56 -0.53 18.79
C LEU A 236 -2.24 0.43 19.76
N ARG A 237 -3.42 0.07 20.28
CA ARG A 237 -4.10 0.83 21.34
C ARG A 237 -3.33 0.77 22.65
N ASP A 238 -2.82 -0.41 22.99
CA ASP A 238 -2.07 -0.63 24.22
C ASP A 238 -0.71 0.10 24.18
N GLU A 239 0.02 0.03 23.07
CA GLU A 239 1.28 0.79 22.86
C GLU A 239 1.06 2.30 22.90
N ALA A 240 0.01 2.81 22.25
CA ALA A 240 -0.36 4.21 22.34
C ALA A 240 -0.73 4.64 23.77
N GLY A 241 -1.39 3.75 24.53
CA GLY A 241 -1.69 3.96 25.94
C GLY A 241 -0.44 4.07 26.81
N VAL A 242 0.55 3.19 26.59
CA VAL A 242 1.84 3.22 27.31
C VAL A 242 2.62 4.50 27.01
N LEU A 243 2.68 4.93 25.75
CA LEU A 243 3.37 6.16 25.36
C LEU A 243 2.71 7.40 25.98
N LEU A 244 1.37 7.43 26.04
CA LEU A 244 0.63 8.52 26.67
C LEU A 244 0.89 8.59 28.18
N LEU A 245 0.96 7.43 28.84
CA LEU A 245 1.28 7.33 30.27
C LEU A 245 2.70 7.80 30.57
N GLN A 246 3.68 7.41 29.75
CA GLN A 246 5.06 7.87 29.88
C GLN A 246 5.17 9.38 29.70
N THR A 247 4.48 9.92 28.68
CA THR A 247 4.47 11.37 28.41
C THR A 247 3.85 12.15 29.57
N ASN A 248 2.76 11.66 30.16
CA ASN A 248 2.12 12.27 31.32
C ASN A 248 2.98 12.19 32.59
N GLN A 249 3.73 11.09 32.79
CA GLN A 249 4.70 10.97 33.88
C GLN A 249 5.87 11.96 33.73
N GLU A 250 6.38 12.13 32.52
CA GLU A 250 7.44 13.10 32.25
C GLU A 250 6.97 14.55 32.46
N LEU A 251 5.74 14.88 32.05
CA LEU A 251 5.14 16.19 32.31
C LEU A 251 4.96 16.46 33.81
N GLY A 252 4.43 15.48 34.56
CA GLY A 252 4.28 15.61 36.01
C GLY A 252 5.61 15.77 36.75
N ASN A 253 6.66 15.08 36.31
CA ASN A 253 7.99 15.22 36.90
C ASN A 253 8.61 16.60 36.62
N ARG A 254 8.35 17.19 35.45
CA ARG A 254 8.81 18.55 35.10
C ARG A 254 8.09 19.63 35.89
N GLU A 255 6.79 19.48 36.13
CA GLU A 255 6.02 20.40 36.98
C GLU A 255 6.46 20.36 38.44
N ALA A 256 6.77 19.16 38.97
CA ALA A 256 7.31 19.00 40.32
C ALA A 256 8.70 19.63 40.49
N GLN A 257 9.55 19.58 39.45
CA GLN A 257 10.86 20.24 39.45
C GLN A 257 10.72 21.77 39.40
N ALA A 258 9.83 22.31 38.57
CA ALA A 258 9.57 23.75 38.49
C ALA A 258 8.97 24.34 39.79
N SER A 259 8.25 23.52 40.56
CA SER A 259 7.67 23.89 41.85
C SER A 259 8.74 24.05 42.96
N ASN A 260 9.85 23.33 42.86
CA ASN A 260 10.97 23.36 43.82
C ASN A 260 12.01 24.45 43.53
N GLU A 261 11.96 25.10 42.36
CA GLU A 261 12.89 26.16 41.97
C GLU A 261 12.35 27.58 42.18
N MET A 262 11.14 27.75 42.73
CA MET A 262 10.63 29.09 43.07
C MET A 262 11.40 29.67 44.27
N PRO A 263 12.16 30.78 44.12
CA PRO A 263 12.87 31.38 45.23
C PRO A 263 11.87 32.03 46.18
N HIS A 264 11.94 31.70 47.47
CA HIS A 264 11.28 32.47 48.51
C HIS A 264 11.77 33.92 48.43
N ARG A 265 10.89 34.83 47.98
CA ARG A 265 11.10 36.27 48.09
C ARG A 265 11.18 36.61 49.57
N SER A 266 12.37 37.06 49.98
CA SER A 266 12.58 37.80 51.23
C SER A 266 12.26 39.27 51.02
#